data_AF-A0A0H1BEQ9-F1
#
_entry.id   AF-A0A0H1BEQ9-F1
#
_cell.length_a   1.000
_cell.length_b   1.000
_cell.length_c   1.000
_cell.angle_alpha   90.00
_cell.angle_beta   90.00
_cell.angle_gamma   90.00
#
_symmetry.space_group_name_H-M   'P 1'
#
loop_
_entity.id
_entity.type
_entity.pdbx_description
1 polymer ?
#
loop_
_entity_poly.entity_id
_entity_poly.type
_entity_poly.pdbx_seq_one_letter_code
_entity_poly.pdbx_strand_id
1 'polypeptide(L)'
;MASFLPTVNLPTPILLHALGLTALGTYLTFTKVPATLGIASTGLGLSYLFTSYMPIEENQFLHASVPVRVILAALAAARLPTASKSERKNLMILILYDLLGGLMVGYILGQWNGKLPGY
;
A
#
# COMPACT_ATOMS: atom_id res chain seq x y z
N MET A 1 -29.71 15.89 0.93
CA MET A 1 -28.74 16.53 0.03
C MET A 1 -27.51 15.65 0.02
N ALA A 2 -27.06 15.18 -1.14
CA ALA A 2 -25.79 14.45 -1.21
C ALA A 2 -24.65 15.39 -0.79
N SER A 3 -23.78 14.94 0.11
CA SER A 3 -22.54 15.63 0.43
C SER A 3 -21.77 15.90 -0.86
N PHE A 4 -21.38 17.15 -1.09
CA PHE A 4 -20.55 17.52 -2.25
C PHE A 4 -19.13 16.95 -2.17
N LEU A 5 -18.71 16.54 -0.96
CA LEU A 5 -17.45 15.85 -0.72
C LEU A 5 -17.70 14.35 -0.60
N PRO A 6 -17.01 13.50 -1.39
CA PRO A 6 -17.10 12.06 -1.21
C PRO A 6 -16.61 11.68 0.19
N THR A 7 -17.37 10.85 0.89
CA THR A 7 -16.96 10.28 2.17
C THR A 7 -15.65 9.52 1.97
N VAL A 8 -14.67 9.74 2.85
CA VAL A 8 -13.40 9.01 2.85
C VAL A 8 -13.34 8.14 4.09
N ASN A 9 -13.49 6.84 3.91
CA ASN A 9 -13.55 5.85 4.98
C ASN A 9 -12.20 5.19 5.28
N LEU A 10 -11.14 5.49 4.52
CA LEU A 10 -9.81 4.93 4.79
C LEU A 10 -9.27 5.41 6.14
N PRO A 11 -8.63 4.53 6.92
CA PRO A 11 -7.86 4.97 8.09
C PRO A 11 -6.82 6.02 7.68
N THR A 12 -6.64 7.06 8.50
CA THR A 12 -5.76 8.19 8.18
C THR A 12 -4.35 7.79 7.72
N PRO A 13 -3.67 6.81 8.34
CA PRO A 13 -2.35 6.37 7.88
C PRO A 13 -2.38 5.80 6.44
N ILE A 14 -3.48 5.16 6.05
CA ILE A 14 -3.65 4.53 4.73
C ILE A 14 -4.03 5.55 3.68
N LEU A 15 -4.82 6.55 4.04
CA LEU A 15 -5.06 7.70 3.18
C LEU A 15 -3.76 8.45 2.86
N LEU A 16 -2.93 8.73 3.88
CA LEU A 16 -1.63 9.38 3.68
C LEU A 16 -0.68 8.53 2.82
N HIS A 17 -0.64 7.22 3.07
CA HIS A 17 0.11 6.28 2.23
C HIS A 17 -0.37 6.32 0.78
N ALA A 18 -1.68 6.28 0.54
CA ALA A 18 -2.26 6.28 -0.80
C ALA A 18 -1.92 7.57 -1.57
N LEU A 19 -2.10 8.74 -0.93
CA LEU A 19 -1.73 10.04 -1.50
C LEU A 19 -0.24 10.10 -1.82
N GLY A 20 0.61 9.70 -0.87
CA GLY A 20 2.05 9.68 -1.05
C GLY A 20 2.49 8.74 -2.17
N LEU A 21 1.91 7.55 -2.26
CA LEU A 21 2.23 6.55 -3.28
C LEU A 21 1.78 7.01 -4.68
N THR A 22 0.61 7.62 -4.80
CA THR A 22 0.13 8.22 -6.06
C THR A 22 1.03 9.38 -6.51
N ALA A 23 1.36 10.31 -5.60
CA ALA A 23 2.21 11.44 -5.92
C ALA A 23 3.63 11.00 -6.31
N LEU A 24 4.23 10.09 -5.52
CA LEU A 24 5.55 9.55 -5.78
C LEU A 24 5.57 8.74 -7.09
N GLY A 25 4.58 7.86 -7.31
CA GLY A 25 4.49 7.08 -8.54
C GLY A 25 4.36 7.97 -9.79
N THR A 26 3.54 9.02 -9.71
CA THR A 26 3.37 9.98 -10.80
C THR A 26 4.69 10.69 -11.07
N TYR A 27 5.37 11.17 -10.03
CA TYR A 27 6.70 11.77 -10.16
C TYR A 27 7.71 10.81 -10.80
N LEU A 28 7.80 9.58 -10.29
CA LEU A 28 8.73 8.57 -10.79
C LEU A 28 8.51 8.23 -12.26
N THR A 29 7.26 8.25 -12.73
CA THR A 29 6.89 7.99 -14.13
C THR A 29 7.59 8.93 -15.12
N PHE A 30 7.91 10.16 -14.70
CA PHE A 30 8.54 11.18 -15.53
C PHE A 30 10.01 11.47 -15.15
N THR A 31 10.67 10.54 -14.46
CA THR A 31 12.07 10.66 -14.04
C THR A 31 12.95 9.56 -14.63
N LYS A 32 14.21 9.46 -14.20
CA LYS A 32 15.20 8.49 -14.74
C LYS A 32 15.01 7.04 -14.25
N VAL A 33 13.98 6.76 -13.45
CA VAL A 33 13.66 5.38 -13.06
C VAL A 33 12.80 4.70 -14.13
N PRO A 34 12.72 3.36 -14.16
CA PRO A 34 11.83 2.67 -15.08
C PRO A 34 10.39 3.17 -14.92
N ALA A 35 9.79 3.68 -16.01
CA ALA A 35 8.44 4.24 -15.99
C ALA A 35 7.39 3.22 -15.50
N THR A 36 7.62 1.93 -15.72
CA THR A 36 6.77 0.83 -15.23
C THR A 36 6.64 0.84 -13.71
N LEU A 37 7.69 1.18 -12.96
CA LEU A 37 7.65 1.31 -11.49
C LEU A 37 6.78 2.49 -11.06
N GLY A 38 6.91 3.63 -11.76
CA GLY A 38 6.11 4.81 -11.51
C GLY A 38 4.62 4.57 -11.77
N ILE A 39 4.30 3.96 -12.91
CA ILE A 39 2.92 3.60 -13.28
C ILE A 39 2.33 2.61 -12.27
N ALA A 40 3.07 1.54 -11.93
CA ALA A 40 2.60 0.55 -10.96
C ALA A 40 2.34 1.16 -9.57
N SER A 41 3.26 2.01 -9.09
CA SER A 41 3.10 2.71 -7.81
C SER A 41 1.88 3.63 -7.83
N THR A 42 1.72 4.39 -8.92
CA THR A 42 0.55 5.27 -9.11
C THR A 42 -0.75 4.47 -9.07
N GLY A 43 -0.79 3.35 -9.80
CA GLY A 43 -1.94 2.46 -9.83
C GLY A 43 -2.31 1.94 -8.44
N LEU A 44 -1.33 1.47 -7.67
CA LEU A 44 -1.56 1.01 -6.29
C LEU A 44 -2.13 2.10 -5.38
N GLY A 45 -1.58 3.32 -5.44
CA GLY A 45 -2.09 4.45 -4.67
C GLY A 45 -3.51 4.85 -5.06
N LEU A 46 -3.78 4.89 -6.38
CA LEU A 46 -5.11 5.19 -6.91
C LEU A 46 -6.14 4.13 -6.55
N SER A 47 -5.76 2.85 -6.46
CA SER A 47 -6.67 1.78 -6.02
C SER A 47 -7.20 2.02 -4.61
N TYR A 48 -6.38 2.53 -3.68
CA TYR A 48 -6.88 2.96 -2.37
C TYR A 48 -7.79 4.19 -2.48
N LEU A 49 -7.35 5.22 -3.21
CA LEU A 49 -8.10 6.48 -3.32
C LEU A 49 -9.48 6.27 -3.96
N PHE A 50 -9.56 5.49 -5.03
CA PHE A 50 -10.82 5.21 -5.71
C PHE A 50 -11.70 4.20 -4.97
N THR A 51 -11.19 3.43 -4.01
CA THR A 51 -12.02 2.59 -3.13
C THR A 51 -12.32 3.25 -1.79
N SER A 52 -11.80 4.46 -1.55
CA SER A 52 -11.92 5.14 -0.24
C SER A 52 -13.34 5.53 0.15
N TYR A 53 -14.27 5.56 -0.82
CA TYR A 53 -15.69 5.78 -0.57
C TYR A 53 -16.39 4.57 0.06
N MET A 54 -15.84 3.36 -0.07
CA MET A 54 -16.46 2.16 0.49
C MET A 54 -16.24 2.10 2.01
N PRO A 55 -17.23 1.65 2.80
CA PRO A 55 -17.03 1.33 4.21
C PRO A 55 -15.85 0.37 4.40
N ILE A 56 -15.17 0.45 5.55
CA ILE A 56 -13.97 -0.34 5.84
C ILE A 56 -14.27 -1.84 5.74
N GLU A 57 -15.44 -2.25 6.18
CA GLU A 57 -15.93 -3.62 6.23
C GLU A 57 -16.19 -4.22 4.84
N GLU A 58 -16.35 -3.37 3.82
CA GLU A 58 -16.65 -3.76 2.44
C GLU A 58 -15.46 -3.54 1.49
N ASN A 59 -14.41 -2.85 1.95
CA ASN A 59 -13.28 -2.49 1.11
C ASN A 59 -12.27 -3.64 0.94
N GLN A 60 -12.55 -4.55 0.00
CA GLN A 60 -11.71 -5.72 -0.24
C GLN A 60 -10.25 -5.37 -0.58
N PHE A 61 -10.00 -4.22 -1.22
CA PHE A 61 -8.63 -3.79 -1.53
C PHE A 61 -7.85 -3.44 -0.26
N LEU A 62 -8.50 -2.75 0.69
CA LEU A 62 -7.93 -2.45 2.01
C LEU A 62 -7.60 -3.73 2.78
N HIS A 63 -8.52 -4.69 2.85
CA HIS A 63 -8.29 -5.98 3.52
C HIS A 63 -7.16 -6.76 2.85
N ALA A 64 -7.23 -6.95 1.53
CA ALA A 64 -6.21 -7.68 0.77
C ALA A 64 -4.81 -7.07 0.91
N SER A 65 -4.71 -5.77 1.18
CA SER A 65 -3.43 -5.10 1.37
C SER A 65 -2.62 -5.64 2.55
N VAL A 66 -3.27 -6.18 3.59
CA VAL A 66 -2.59 -6.70 4.78
C VAL A 66 -1.65 -7.85 4.41
N PRO A 67 -2.13 -9.01 3.91
CA PRO A 67 -1.23 -10.10 3.55
C PRO A 67 -0.31 -9.73 2.39
N VAL A 68 -0.77 -8.90 1.43
CA VAL A 68 0.09 -8.46 0.31
C VAL A 68 1.34 -7.74 0.82
N ARG A 69 1.21 -6.78 1.74
CA ARG A 69 2.35 -6.07 2.31
C ARG A 69 3.29 -7.00 3.06
N VAL A 70 2.76 -7.92 3.87
CA VAL A 70 3.58 -8.89 4.60
C VAL A 70 4.36 -9.78 3.62
N ILE A 71 3.73 -10.24 2.55
CA ILE A 71 4.39 -11.04 1.50
C ILE A 71 5.46 -10.22 0.78
N LEU A 72 5.18 -8.96 0.41
CA LEU A 72 6.16 -8.08 -0.23
C LEU A 72 7.38 -7.82 0.67
N ALA A 73 7.17 -7.60 1.96
CA ALA A 73 8.24 -7.48 2.94
C ALA A 73 9.07 -8.78 3.03
N ALA A 74 8.42 -9.94 3.03
CA ALA A 74 9.10 -11.24 3.03
C ALA A 74 9.93 -11.46 1.75
N LEU A 75 9.39 -11.12 0.57
CA LEU A 75 10.11 -11.20 -0.70
C LEU A 75 11.33 -10.27 -0.72
N ALA A 76 11.18 -9.04 -0.21
CA ALA A 76 12.26 -8.09 -0.09
C ALA A 76 13.36 -8.58 0.89
N ALA A 77 12.95 -9.19 2.01
CA ALA A 77 13.87 -9.81 2.96
C ALA A 77 14.62 -11.00 2.34
N ALA A 78 13.93 -11.83 1.56
CA ALA A 78 14.53 -12.95 0.83
C ALA A 78 15.50 -12.49 -0.27
N ARG A 79 15.28 -11.32 -0.88
CA ARG A 79 16.19 -10.73 -1.89
C ARG A 79 17.45 -10.11 -1.27
N LEU A 80 17.39 -9.73 0.00
CA LEU A 80 18.47 -8.99 0.68
C LEU A 80 19.86 -9.67 0.65
N PRO A 81 20.00 -11.00 0.84
CA PRO A 81 21.31 -11.67 0.86
C PRO A 81 22.05 -11.53 -0.46
N THR A 82 21.33 -11.52 -1.58
CA THR A 82 21.87 -11.41 -2.93
C THR A 82 21.93 -9.97 -3.44
N ALA A 83 21.50 -8.98 -2.64
CA ALA A 83 21.41 -7.59 -3.06
C ALA A 83 22.75 -6.86 -2.99
N SER A 84 22.98 -5.99 -3.98
CA SER A 84 24.15 -5.11 -4.00
C SER A 84 24.12 -4.12 -2.81
N LYS A 85 25.28 -3.60 -2.40
CA LYS A 85 25.35 -2.65 -1.27
C LYS A 85 24.48 -1.40 -1.49
N SER A 86 24.37 -0.95 -2.74
CA SER A 86 23.55 0.20 -3.12
C SER A 86 22.04 -0.07 -2.98
N GLU A 87 21.59 -1.30 -3.21
CA GLU A 87 20.17 -1.68 -3.11
C GLU A 87 19.74 -2.02 -1.69
N ARG A 88 20.65 -2.51 -0.85
CA ARG A 88 20.34 -2.98 0.52
C ARG A 88 19.61 -1.96 1.36
N LYS A 89 19.98 -0.67 1.29
CA LYS A 89 19.30 0.38 2.04
C LYS A 89 17.84 0.50 1.62
N ASN A 90 17.56 0.49 0.32
CA ASN A 90 16.21 0.61 -0.22
C ASN A 90 15.37 -0.62 0.12
N LEU A 91 15.95 -1.82 0.01
CA LEU A 91 15.28 -3.06 0.44
C LEU A 91 14.96 -3.02 1.94
N MET A 92 15.85 -2.51 2.78
CA MET A 92 15.61 -2.42 4.22
C MET A 92 14.46 -1.47 4.55
N ILE A 93 14.42 -0.32 3.89
CA ILE A 93 13.30 0.62 4.02
C ILE A 93 12.00 -0.06 3.59
N LEU A 94 12.00 -0.77 2.46
CA LEU A 94 10.80 -1.44 1.94
C LEU A 94 10.31 -2.55 2.87
N ILE A 95 11.22 -3.40 3.39
CA ILE A 95 10.91 -4.44 4.37
C ILE A 95 10.23 -3.82 5.59
N LEU A 96 10.84 -2.78 6.17
CA LEU A 96 10.30 -2.13 7.36
C LEU A 96 8.97 -1.46 7.06
N TYR A 97 8.86 -0.75 5.94
CA TYR A 97 7.67 -0.01 5.56
C TYR A 97 6.46 -0.93 5.33
N ASP A 98 6.63 -1.98 4.54
CA ASP A 98 5.54 -2.90 4.24
C ASP A 98 5.24 -3.83 5.42
N LEU A 99 6.24 -4.28 6.19
CA LEU A 99 5.97 -5.07 7.38
C LEU A 99 5.20 -4.26 8.42
N LEU A 100 5.68 -3.06 8.77
CA LEU A 100 4.99 -2.20 9.74
C LEU A 100 3.63 -1.74 9.22
N GLY A 101 3.54 -1.42 7.92
CA GLY A 101 2.28 -1.05 7.29
C GLY A 101 1.26 -2.20 7.32
N GLY A 102 1.68 -3.42 6.96
CA GLY A 102 0.83 -4.61 7.02
C GLY A 102 0.40 -4.93 8.45
N LEU A 103 1.32 -4.85 9.41
CA LEU A 103 1.03 -5.04 10.84
C LEU A 103 0.04 -4.01 11.38
N MET A 104 0.25 -2.74 11.04
CA MET A 104 -0.64 -1.66 11.46
C MET A 104 -2.04 -1.81 10.87
N VAL A 105 -2.16 -2.09 9.57
CA VAL A 105 -3.48 -2.28 8.92
C VAL A 105 -4.17 -3.52 9.50
N GLY A 106 -3.47 -4.64 9.64
CA GLY A 106 -4.05 -5.86 10.21
C GLY A 106 -4.54 -5.65 11.64
N TYR A 107 -3.82 -4.87 12.44
CA TYR A 107 -4.24 -4.47 13.77
C TYR A 107 -5.50 -3.58 13.74
N ILE A 108 -5.55 -2.57 12.86
CA ILE A 108 -6.72 -1.67 12.70
C ILE A 108 -7.97 -2.46 12.28
N LEU A 109 -7.81 -3.42 11.37
CA LEU A 109 -8.93 -4.22 10.84
C LEU A 109 -9.31 -5.39 11.74
N GLY A 110 -8.49 -5.74 12.74
CA GLY A 110 -8.66 -6.93 13.57
C GLY A 110 -8.51 -8.26 12.82
N GLN A 111 -7.98 -8.25 11.59
CA GLN A 111 -7.90 -9.40 10.71
C GLN A 111 -6.69 -9.35 9.77
N TRP A 112 -6.20 -10.54 9.40
CA TRP A 112 -4.88 -10.70 8.78
C TRP A 112 -4.89 -11.51 7.48
N ASN A 113 -6.02 -12.16 7.18
CA ASN A 113 -6.19 -13.08 6.06
C ASN A 113 -6.50 -12.35 4.73
N GLY A 114 -6.75 -11.04 4.78
CA GLY A 114 -7.09 -10.21 3.64
C GLY A 114 -8.49 -10.42 3.07
N LYS A 115 -9.40 -11.00 3.84
CA LYS A 115 -10.80 -11.17 3.47
C LYS A 115 -11.67 -10.11 4.16
N LEU A 116 -12.85 -9.86 3.59
CA LEU A 116 -13.89 -9.13 4.30
C LEU A 116 -14.41 -9.95 5.50
N PRO A 117 -14.96 -9.29 6.53
CA PRO A 117 -15.73 -9.96 7.56
C PRO A 117 -16.84 -10.83 6.94
N GLY A 118 -16.90 -12.11 7.33
CA GLY A 118 -17.95 -13.04 6.91
C GLY A 118 -17.62 -13.95 5.70
N TYR A 119 -16.39 -13.91 5.17
CA TYR A 119 -15.91 -14.76 4.06
C TYR A 119 -14.64 -15.56 4.39
#